data_AF-A0A7W1TR09-F1
#
_entry.id   AF-A0A7W1TR09-F1
#
_cell.length_a   1.000
_cell.length_b   1.000
_cell.length_c   1.000
_cell.angle_alpha   90.00
_cell.angle_beta   90.00
_cell.angle_gamma   90.00
#
_symmetry.space_group_name_H-M   'P 1'
#
loop_
_entity.id
_entity.type
_entity.pdbx_description
1 polymer ?
#
loop_
_entity_poly.entity_id
_entity_poly.type
_entity_poly.pdbx_seq_one_letter_code
_entity_poly.pdbx_strand_id
1 'polypeptide(L)'
;MQARTTINPAGRAQRGFLVGVVMALTLVVLGALLIPATSRLSILAAASVLILYGVIGWLYPPRLARLDPRILRLATFFGLCAALVFAGEIVLEYILLPTNNTLLGYIEFGSVFCLYCLAGVVSARQTQSIRRAILTALSSAMLSALIWLIVVLATFYLFRGTSQQAQVFRAEGNYEDFARSGMHDFNAFILEDFMGAAFFHLLLGPIIAAILGTIGGVLGKGLAKHPAR
;
A
#
# COMPACT_ATOMS: atom_id res chain seq x y z
N MET A 1 7.40 35.92 -24.79
CA MET A 1 8.17 34.91 -24.02
C MET A 1 7.24 34.33 -22.95
N GLN A 2 6.60 33.19 -23.22
CA GLN A 2 5.71 32.54 -22.24
C GLN A 2 6.57 31.69 -21.29
N ALA A 3 6.56 32.02 -20.00
CA ALA A 3 7.17 31.21 -18.96
C ALA A 3 6.47 29.85 -18.93
N ARG A 4 7.10 28.82 -19.51
CA ARG A 4 6.68 27.44 -19.27
C ARG A 4 6.87 27.18 -17.79
N THR A 5 5.77 27.16 -17.03
CA THR A 5 5.72 26.61 -15.68
C THR A 5 6.18 25.17 -15.77
N THR A 6 7.47 24.94 -15.49
CA THR A 6 8.03 23.60 -15.39
C THR A 6 7.35 22.94 -14.20
N ILE A 7 6.52 21.97 -14.53
CA ILE A 7 5.85 21.15 -13.53
C ILE A 7 6.92 20.52 -12.65
N ASN A 8 6.93 20.81 -11.36
CA ASN A 8 7.83 20.18 -10.41
C ASN A 8 7.27 18.79 -10.03
N PRO A 9 7.81 17.68 -10.57
CA PRO A 9 7.27 16.34 -10.34
C PRO A 9 7.35 15.93 -8.85
N ALA A 10 8.37 16.40 -8.12
CA ALA A 10 8.52 16.13 -6.70
C ALA A 10 7.40 16.77 -5.88
N GLY A 11 7.04 18.02 -6.22
CA GLY A 11 5.92 18.72 -5.58
C GLY A 11 4.57 18.04 -5.84
N ARG A 12 4.37 17.49 -7.04
CA ARG A 12 3.15 16.69 -7.35
C ARG A 12 3.10 15.39 -6.57
N ALA A 13 4.20 14.63 -6.53
CA ALA A 13 4.29 13.38 -5.79
C ALA A 13 4.04 13.61 -4.28
N GLN A 14 4.68 14.64 -3.70
CA GLN A 14 4.47 15.04 -2.31
C GLN A 14 3.00 15.36 -2.02
N ARG A 15 2.37 16.23 -2.83
CA ARG A 15 0.96 16.60 -2.64
C ARG A 15 0.04 15.39 -2.77
N GLY A 16 0.23 14.56 -3.80
CA GLY A 16 -0.58 13.36 -4.01
C GLY A 16 -0.48 12.39 -2.83
N PHE A 17 0.73 12.16 -2.32
CA PHE A 17 0.94 11.30 -1.16
C PHE A 17 0.24 11.84 0.10
N LEU A 18 0.35 13.15 0.37
CA LEU A 18 -0.29 13.78 1.53
C LEU A 18 -1.82 13.79 1.42
N VAL A 19 -2.37 14.01 0.22
CA VAL A 19 -3.80 13.85 -0.03
C VAL A 19 -4.24 12.42 0.31
N GLY A 20 -3.48 11.41 -0.12
CA GLY A 20 -3.73 10.01 0.25
C GLY A 20 -3.72 9.79 1.78
N VAL A 21 -2.73 10.35 2.50
CA VAL A 21 -2.67 10.25 3.97
C VAL A 21 -3.89 10.90 4.63
N VAL A 22 -4.29 12.09 4.19
CA VAL A 22 -5.48 12.78 4.70
C VAL A 22 -6.74 11.99 4.41
N MET A 23 -6.87 11.41 3.22
CA MET A 23 -7.99 10.53 2.86
C MET A 23 -8.04 9.30 3.77
N ALA A 24 -6.91 8.60 3.96
CA ALA A 24 -6.84 7.44 4.82
C ALA A 24 -7.18 7.79 6.28
N LEU A 25 -6.66 8.89 6.82
CA LEU A 25 -7.00 9.36 8.17
C LEU A 25 -8.49 9.70 8.28
N THR A 26 -9.08 10.30 7.25
CA THR A 26 -10.51 10.61 7.21
C THR A 26 -11.34 9.33 7.25
N LEU A 27 -10.93 8.29 6.50
CA LEU A 27 -11.59 6.98 6.51
C LEU A 27 -11.44 6.27 7.87
N VAL A 28 -10.30 6.38 8.54
CA VAL A 28 -10.09 5.85 9.91
C VAL A 28 -11.02 6.55 10.90
N VAL A 29 -11.10 7.89 10.86
CA VAL A 29 -12.01 8.67 11.72
C VAL A 29 -13.47 8.34 11.42
N LEU A 30 -13.84 8.22 10.14
CA LEU A 30 -15.19 7.82 9.73
C LEU A 30 -15.56 6.46 10.31
N GLY A 31 -14.64 5.48 10.29
CA GLY A 31 -14.85 4.17 10.91
C GLY A 31 -15.18 4.27 12.40
N ALA A 32 -14.39 5.05 13.14
CA ALA A 32 -14.62 5.30 14.56
C ALA A 32 -15.99 5.94 14.85
N LEU A 33 -16.47 6.80 13.96
CA LEU A 33 -17.80 7.42 14.07
C LEU A 33 -18.93 6.45 13.73
N LEU A 34 -18.74 5.61 12.70
CA LEU A 34 -19.75 4.65 12.23
C LEU A 34 -19.86 3.41 13.12
N ILE A 35 -18.79 3.06 13.83
CA ILE A 35 -18.68 1.86 14.68
C ILE A 35 -18.04 2.28 16.03
N PRO A 36 -18.81 2.91 16.94
CA PRO A 36 -18.28 3.46 18.18
C PRO A 36 -17.74 2.42 19.16
N ALA A 37 -18.09 1.14 18.97
CA ALA A 37 -17.60 0.02 19.77
C ALA A 37 -16.14 -0.36 19.46
N THR A 38 -15.55 0.16 18.37
CA THR A 38 -14.16 -0.10 18.00
C THR A 38 -13.17 0.46 19.02
N SER A 39 -12.17 -0.35 19.36
CA SER A 39 -11.09 0.01 20.26
C SER A 39 -10.37 1.30 19.86
N ARG A 40 -10.35 2.25 20.79
CA ARG A 40 -9.60 3.51 20.65
C ARG A 40 -8.11 3.27 20.43
N LEU A 41 -7.55 2.21 21.03
CA LEU A 41 -6.14 1.87 20.89
C LEU A 41 -5.82 1.48 19.44
N SER A 42 -6.66 0.66 18.81
CA SER A 42 -6.50 0.24 17.41
C SER A 42 -6.56 1.44 16.45
N ILE A 43 -7.53 2.36 16.68
CA ILE A 43 -7.65 3.61 15.92
C ILE A 43 -6.39 4.47 16.07
N LEU A 44 -5.93 4.69 17.32
CA LEU A 44 -4.73 5.47 17.59
C LEU A 44 -3.48 4.84 16.97
N ALA A 45 -3.36 3.52 17.00
CA ALA A 45 -2.25 2.80 16.40
C ALA A 45 -2.20 3.02 14.88
N ALA A 46 -3.32 2.80 14.17
CA ALA A 46 -3.41 3.04 12.73
C ALA A 46 -3.14 4.52 12.37
N ALA A 47 -3.75 5.45 13.12
CA ALA A 47 -3.55 6.89 12.91
C ALA A 47 -2.08 7.30 13.12
N SER A 48 -1.39 6.72 14.10
CA SER A 48 0.02 7.03 14.38
C SER A 48 0.94 6.65 13.20
N VAL A 49 0.69 5.50 12.57
CA VAL A 49 1.44 5.05 11.39
C VAL A 49 1.12 5.91 10.17
N LEU A 50 -0.13 6.34 10.00
CA LEU A 50 -0.51 7.29 8.95
C LEU A 50 0.14 8.67 9.13
N ILE A 51 0.24 9.17 10.36
CA ILE A 51 0.96 10.41 10.67
C ILE A 51 2.44 10.26 10.32
N LEU A 52 3.07 9.12 10.66
CA LEU A 52 4.44 8.80 10.27
C LEU A 52 4.60 8.81 8.73
N TYR A 53 3.67 8.18 8.02
CA TYR A 53 3.60 8.24 6.56
C TYR A 53 3.47 9.68 6.05
N GLY A 54 2.65 10.51 6.67
CA GLY A 54 2.51 11.94 6.35
C GLY A 54 3.83 12.70 6.51
N VAL A 55 4.55 12.49 7.60
CA VAL A 55 5.87 13.09 7.84
C VAL A 55 6.88 12.62 6.79
N ILE A 56 6.91 11.32 6.48
CA ILE A 56 7.81 10.77 5.44
C ILE A 56 7.44 11.35 4.06
N GLY A 57 6.16 11.36 3.70
CA GLY A 57 5.63 11.91 2.46
C GLY A 57 5.87 13.41 2.30
N TRP A 58 5.94 14.16 3.40
CA TRP A 58 6.32 15.58 3.39
C TRP A 58 7.82 15.77 3.16
N LEU A 59 8.67 15.02 3.88
CA LEU A 59 10.10 15.27 3.93
C LEU A 59 10.89 14.61 2.79
N TYR A 60 10.51 13.40 2.37
CA TYR A 60 11.34 12.55 1.52
C TYR A 60 11.21 12.81 0.01
N PRO A 61 10.04 13.09 -0.60
CA PRO A 61 9.97 13.28 -2.05
C PRO A 61 10.91 14.37 -2.59
N PRO A 62 10.99 15.58 -1.99
CA PRO A 62 11.97 16.58 -2.42
C PRO A 62 13.43 16.14 -2.24
N ARG A 63 13.73 15.29 -1.24
CA ARG A 63 15.08 14.73 -1.03
C ARG A 63 15.41 13.66 -2.06
N LEU A 64 14.47 12.77 -2.37
CA LEU A 64 14.63 11.72 -3.38
C LEU A 64 14.80 12.33 -4.78
N ALA A 65 14.03 13.36 -5.12
CA ALA A 65 14.15 14.06 -6.40
C ALA A 65 15.52 14.72 -6.59
N ARG A 66 16.08 15.30 -5.51
CA ARG A 66 17.45 15.86 -5.52
C ARG A 66 18.52 14.79 -5.63
N LEU A 67 18.30 13.61 -5.05
CA LEU A 67 19.22 12.48 -5.13
C LEU A 67 19.27 11.86 -6.53
N ASP A 68 18.10 11.57 -7.10
CA ASP A 68 17.90 11.14 -8.48
C ASP A 68 16.38 11.20 -8.82
N PRO A 69 15.95 12.03 -9.79
CA PRO A 69 14.53 12.14 -10.16
C PRO A 69 13.93 10.84 -10.69
N ARG A 70 14.75 9.87 -11.14
CA ARG A 70 14.30 8.56 -11.60
C ARG A 70 13.71 7.72 -10.47
N ILE A 71 14.16 7.91 -9.22
CA ILE A 71 13.64 7.17 -8.04
C ILE A 71 12.14 7.42 -7.92
N LEU A 72 11.72 8.68 -7.88
CA LEU A 72 10.30 9.02 -7.74
C LEU A 72 9.48 8.53 -8.92
N ARG A 73 9.98 8.69 -10.14
CA ARG A 73 9.25 8.24 -11.35
C ARG A 73 9.01 6.73 -11.34
N LEU A 74 10.04 5.95 -11.04
CA LEU A 74 9.93 4.49 -10.96
C LEU A 74 9.09 4.05 -9.76
N ALA A 75 9.26 4.70 -8.61
CA ALA A 75 8.48 4.42 -7.41
C ALA A 75 6.98 4.66 -7.63
N THR A 76 6.63 5.78 -8.27
CA THR A 76 5.25 6.07 -8.64
C THR A 76 4.72 5.04 -9.63
N PHE A 77 5.47 4.69 -10.68
CA PHE A 77 5.02 3.71 -11.65
C PHE A 77 4.75 2.33 -11.01
N PHE A 78 5.75 1.75 -10.34
CA PHE A 78 5.60 0.43 -9.73
C PHE A 78 4.65 0.43 -8.54
N GLY A 79 4.61 1.51 -7.75
CA GLY A 79 3.65 1.69 -6.66
C GLY A 79 2.21 1.75 -7.17
N LEU A 80 1.94 2.43 -8.28
CA LEU A 80 0.61 2.44 -8.90
C LEU A 80 0.25 1.08 -9.48
N CYS A 81 1.17 0.37 -10.13
CA CYS A 81 0.92 -1.00 -10.59
C CYS A 81 0.58 -1.94 -9.42
N ALA A 82 1.33 -1.87 -8.32
CA ALA A 82 1.05 -2.68 -7.13
C ALA A 82 -0.28 -2.29 -6.47
N ALA A 83 -0.60 -0.99 -6.42
CA ALA A 83 -1.89 -0.51 -5.95
C ALA A 83 -3.06 -1.00 -6.81
N LEU A 84 -2.89 -1.12 -8.13
CA LEU A 84 -3.90 -1.67 -9.02
C LEU A 84 -4.12 -3.17 -8.79
N VAL A 85 -3.07 -3.92 -8.43
CA VAL A 85 -3.21 -5.33 -8.03
C VAL A 85 -4.03 -5.43 -6.75
N PHE A 86 -3.64 -4.71 -5.69
CA PHE A 86 -4.37 -4.65 -4.43
C PHE A 86 -5.83 -4.22 -4.61
N ALA A 87 -6.06 -3.09 -5.30
CA ALA A 87 -7.40 -2.55 -5.48
C ALA A 87 -8.26 -3.44 -6.38
N GLY A 88 -7.65 -4.03 -7.41
CA GLY A 88 -8.33 -4.93 -8.33
C GLY A 88 -8.80 -6.19 -7.62
N GLU A 89 -7.95 -6.77 -6.77
CA GLU A 89 -8.29 -7.95 -5.99
C GLU A 89 -9.47 -7.67 -5.05
N ILE A 90 -9.37 -6.64 -4.19
CA ILE A 90 -10.45 -6.25 -3.27
C ILE A 90 -11.77 -6.02 -4.02
N VAL A 91 -11.74 -5.32 -5.15
CA VAL A 91 -12.97 -5.06 -5.92
C VAL A 91 -13.51 -6.34 -6.56
N LEU A 92 -12.63 -7.23 -7.04
CA LEU A 92 -13.03 -8.49 -7.65
C LEU A 92 -13.64 -9.45 -6.64
N GLU A 93 -13.21 -9.47 -5.38
CA GLU A 93 -13.83 -10.29 -4.33
C GLU A 93 -15.32 -9.96 -4.17
N TYR A 94 -15.67 -8.67 -4.20
CA TYR A 94 -17.05 -8.19 -4.07
C TYR A 94 -17.90 -8.38 -5.35
N ILE A 95 -17.26 -8.64 -6.50
CA ILE A 95 -17.95 -8.86 -7.79
C ILE A 95 -18.10 -10.35 -8.09
N LEU A 96 -17.02 -11.11 -7.96
CA LEU A 96 -16.95 -12.53 -8.32
C LEU A 96 -17.50 -13.44 -7.22
N LEU A 97 -17.52 -12.96 -5.97
CA LEU A 97 -18.02 -13.68 -4.80
C LEU A 97 -17.50 -15.13 -4.72
N PRO A 98 -16.18 -15.33 -4.84
CA PRO A 98 -15.57 -16.65 -4.72
C PRO A 98 -15.87 -17.29 -3.35
N THR A 99 -15.93 -18.62 -3.30
CA THR A 99 -16.15 -19.35 -2.04
C THR A 99 -14.88 -19.51 -1.19
N ASN A 100 -13.71 -19.17 -1.74
CA ASN A 100 -12.40 -19.24 -1.08
C ASN A 100 -11.42 -18.26 -1.75
N ASN A 101 -10.74 -17.42 -0.96
CA ASN A 101 -9.82 -16.38 -1.44
C ASN A 101 -8.33 -16.70 -1.30
N THR A 102 -7.95 -17.88 -0.81
CA THR A 102 -6.54 -18.23 -0.59
C THR A 102 -5.69 -18.12 -1.87
N LEU A 103 -6.20 -18.62 -3.01
CA LEU A 103 -5.46 -18.54 -4.28
C LEU A 103 -5.32 -17.09 -4.77
N LEU A 104 -6.37 -16.28 -4.64
CA LEU A 104 -6.35 -14.88 -5.03
C LEU A 104 -5.34 -14.10 -4.18
N GLY A 105 -5.34 -14.30 -2.86
CA GLY A 105 -4.34 -13.72 -1.97
C GLY A 105 -2.90 -14.11 -2.33
N TYR A 106 -2.62 -15.37 -2.69
CA TYR A 106 -1.28 -15.75 -3.16
C TYR A 106 -0.88 -15.06 -4.45
N ILE A 107 -1.80 -14.92 -5.41
CA ILE A 107 -1.55 -14.21 -6.66
C ILE A 107 -1.31 -12.73 -6.39
N GLU A 108 -2.10 -12.12 -5.51
CA GLU A 108 -2.01 -10.72 -5.11
C GLU A 108 -0.65 -10.39 -4.49
N PHE A 109 -0.33 -11.01 -3.35
CA PHE A 109 0.92 -10.76 -2.64
C PHE A 109 2.14 -11.15 -3.47
N GLY A 110 2.07 -12.28 -4.18
CA GLY A 110 3.14 -12.73 -5.08
C GLY A 110 3.42 -11.70 -6.19
N SER A 111 2.37 -11.18 -6.83
CA SER A 111 2.49 -10.16 -7.87
C SER A 111 3.06 -8.85 -7.33
N VAL A 112 2.59 -8.39 -6.17
CA VAL A 112 3.09 -7.17 -5.52
C VAL A 112 4.56 -7.31 -5.14
N PHE A 113 4.97 -8.45 -4.59
CA PHE A 113 6.38 -8.71 -4.25
C PHE A 113 7.26 -8.76 -5.51
N CYS A 114 6.78 -9.39 -6.58
CA CYS A 114 7.45 -9.34 -7.88
C CYS A 114 7.62 -7.89 -8.37
N LEU A 115 6.60 -7.03 -8.24
CA LEU A 115 6.68 -5.62 -8.63
C LEU A 115 7.70 -4.83 -7.79
N TYR A 116 7.79 -5.06 -6.48
CA TYR A 116 8.82 -4.42 -5.64
C TYR A 116 10.24 -4.87 -6.03
N CYS A 117 10.44 -6.16 -6.30
CA CYS A 117 11.71 -6.68 -6.79
C CYS A 117 12.07 -6.06 -8.16
N LEU A 118 11.13 -6.04 -9.10
CA LEU A 118 11.30 -5.44 -10.43
C LEU A 118 11.62 -3.94 -10.36
N ALA A 119 10.97 -3.21 -9.44
CA ALA A 119 11.31 -1.80 -9.18
C ALA A 119 12.79 -1.65 -8.80
N GLY A 120 13.29 -2.54 -7.95
CA GLY A 120 14.71 -2.62 -7.59
C GLY A 120 15.61 -2.94 -8.79
N VAL A 121 15.27 -3.97 -9.58
CA VAL A 121 16.02 -4.36 -10.80
C VAL A 121 16.14 -3.20 -11.78
N VAL A 122 15.01 -2.60 -12.15
CA VAL A 122 14.96 -1.52 -13.14
C VAL A 122 15.71 -0.29 -12.63
N SER A 123 15.52 0.08 -11.36
CA SER A 123 16.23 1.20 -10.76
C SER A 123 17.74 0.97 -10.75
N ALA A 124 18.22 -0.19 -10.28
CA ALA A 124 19.66 -0.47 -10.25
C ALA A 124 20.29 -0.54 -11.65
N ARG A 125 19.59 -1.10 -12.65
CA ARG A 125 20.05 -1.09 -14.04
C ARG A 125 20.24 0.34 -14.55
N GLN A 126 19.28 1.22 -14.29
CA GLN A 126 19.32 2.61 -14.78
C GLN A 126 20.31 3.49 -14.02
N THR A 127 20.59 3.22 -12.74
CA THR A 127 21.37 4.12 -11.87
C THR A 127 22.67 3.52 -11.34
N GLN A 128 22.96 2.24 -11.64
CA GLN A 128 24.13 1.49 -11.16
C GLN A 128 24.31 1.48 -9.63
N SER A 129 23.21 1.64 -8.88
CA SER A 129 23.24 1.83 -7.42
C SER A 129 22.16 1.02 -6.71
N ILE A 130 22.59 0.12 -5.82
CA ILE A 130 21.70 -0.70 -4.97
C ILE A 130 20.94 0.19 -4.00
N ARG A 131 21.57 1.22 -3.44
CA ARG A 131 20.91 2.19 -2.55
C ARG A 131 19.69 2.83 -3.22
N ARG A 132 19.81 3.22 -4.49
CA ARG A 132 18.70 3.81 -5.25
C ARG A 132 17.60 2.78 -5.53
N ALA A 133 17.95 1.52 -5.78
CA ALA A 133 16.99 0.43 -5.92
C ALA A 133 16.15 0.19 -4.65
N ILE A 134 16.78 0.18 -3.48
CA ILE A 134 16.10 0.05 -2.19
C ILE A 134 15.12 1.21 -1.98
N LEU A 135 15.58 2.46 -2.20
CA LEU A 135 14.73 3.64 -2.04
C LEU A 135 13.54 3.65 -3.00
N THR A 136 13.74 3.19 -4.24
CA THR A 136 12.67 3.05 -5.23
C THR A 136 11.63 2.02 -4.76
N ALA A 137 12.05 0.82 -4.38
CA ALA A 137 11.14 -0.24 -3.92
C ALA A 137 10.37 0.15 -2.64
N LEU A 138 11.07 0.74 -1.66
CA LEU A 138 10.47 1.24 -0.43
C LEU A 138 9.41 2.31 -0.74
N SER A 139 9.73 3.27 -1.60
CA SER A 139 8.79 4.34 -1.98
C SER A 139 7.59 3.80 -2.76
N SER A 140 7.78 2.78 -3.62
CA SER A 140 6.69 2.06 -4.28
C SER A 140 5.75 1.45 -3.26
N ALA A 141 6.29 0.73 -2.28
CA ALA A 141 5.51 0.01 -1.27
C ALA A 141 4.73 0.95 -0.34
N MET A 142 5.31 2.09 0.04
CA MET A 142 4.59 3.11 0.80
C MET A 142 3.40 3.66 0.00
N LEU A 143 3.58 3.94 -1.29
CA LEU A 143 2.50 4.45 -2.14
C LEU A 143 1.39 3.41 -2.33
N SER A 144 1.74 2.16 -2.64
CA SER A 144 0.76 1.09 -2.85
C SER A 144 0.02 0.73 -1.57
N ALA A 145 0.70 0.63 -0.42
CA ALA A 145 0.06 0.35 0.87
C ALA A 145 -0.92 1.46 1.28
N LEU A 146 -0.59 2.72 0.99
CA LEU A 146 -1.49 3.84 1.25
C LEU A 146 -2.77 3.74 0.40
N ILE A 147 -2.64 3.40 -0.88
CA ILE A 147 -3.80 3.23 -1.77
C ILE A 147 -4.61 2.00 -1.37
N TRP A 148 -3.95 0.88 -1.06
CA TRP A 148 -4.60 -0.33 -0.54
C TRP A 148 -5.47 -0.01 0.68
N LEU A 149 -4.94 0.71 1.67
CA LEU A 149 -5.68 1.06 2.87
C LEU A 149 -6.91 1.95 2.57
N ILE A 150 -6.77 2.89 1.64
CA ILE A 150 -7.89 3.73 1.20
C ILE A 150 -8.98 2.85 0.56
N VAL A 151 -8.58 1.94 -0.33
CA VAL A 151 -9.51 1.09 -1.08
C VAL A 151 -10.20 0.10 -0.16
N VAL A 152 -9.48 -0.60 0.72
CA VAL A 152 -10.09 -1.60 1.63
C VAL A 152 -11.12 -0.94 2.56
N LEU A 153 -10.79 0.21 3.15
CA LEU A 153 -11.73 0.93 4.01
C LEU A 153 -12.92 1.50 3.23
N ALA A 154 -12.68 2.07 2.05
CA ALA A 154 -13.76 2.61 1.22
C ALA A 154 -14.72 1.50 0.75
N THR A 155 -14.20 0.35 0.30
CA THR A 155 -14.99 -0.81 -0.09
C THR A 155 -15.77 -1.35 1.11
N PHE A 156 -15.14 -1.49 2.27
CA PHE A 156 -15.82 -1.92 3.49
C PHE A 156 -17.03 -1.02 3.82
N TYR A 157 -16.85 0.30 3.78
CA TYR A 157 -17.96 1.23 4.06
C TYR A 157 -19.05 1.21 2.99
N LEU A 158 -18.66 1.09 1.71
CA LEU A 158 -19.60 1.06 0.59
C LEU A 158 -20.51 -0.18 0.63
N PHE A 159 -19.96 -1.34 0.99
CA PHE A 159 -20.70 -2.60 1.02
C PHE A 159 -21.19 -2.99 2.41
N ARG A 160 -21.05 -2.10 3.41
CA ARG A 160 -21.44 -2.40 4.79
C ARG A 160 -22.91 -2.79 4.91
N GLY A 161 -23.16 -3.96 5.49
CA GLY A 161 -24.51 -4.50 5.70
C GLY A 161 -25.15 -5.12 4.46
N THR A 162 -24.42 -5.23 3.35
CA THR A 162 -24.92 -5.90 2.13
C THR A 162 -24.73 -7.41 2.18
N SER A 163 -25.48 -8.15 1.35
CA SER A 163 -25.29 -9.59 1.18
C SER A 163 -23.91 -9.94 0.60
N GLN A 164 -23.34 -9.07 -0.24
CA GLN A 164 -22.03 -9.24 -0.85
C GLN A 164 -20.94 -9.25 0.22
N GLN A 165 -20.97 -8.27 1.14
CA GLN A 165 -20.05 -8.23 2.27
C GLN A 165 -20.13 -9.51 3.12
N ALA A 166 -21.34 -9.98 3.43
CA ALA A 166 -21.51 -11.21 4.20
C ALA A 166 -20.96 -12.46 3.48
N GLN A 167 -20.94 -12.48 2.15
CA GLN A 167 -20.33 -13.57 1.39
C GLN A 167 -18.81 -13.48 1.39
N VAL A 168 -18.26 -12.29 1.14
CA VAL A 168 -16.81 -12.04 1.20
C VAL A 168 -16.25 -12.44 2.56
N PHE A 169 -16.84 -11.96 3.65
CA PHE A 169 -16.36 -12.29 5.00
C PHE A 169 -16.53 -13.76 5.40
N ARG A 170 -17.42 -14.50 4.73
CA ARG A 170 -17.50 -15.95 4.89
C ARG A 170 -16.41 -16.67 4.10
N ALA A 171 -16.09 -16.20 2.91
CA ALA A 171 -15.03 -16.77 2.07
C ALA A 171 -13.63 -16.56 2.66
N GLU A 172 -13.43 -15.43 3.35
CA GLU A 172 -12.19 -15.11 4.06
C GLU A 172 -12.06 -15.77 5.43
N GLY A 173 -13.15 -16.30 5.99
CA GLY A 173 -13.16 -16.94 7.31
C GLY A 173 -13.31 -15.97 8.49
N ASN A 174 -13.72 -14.71 8.26
CA ASN A 174 -13.81 -13.73 9.34
C ASN A 174 -14.92 -14.06 10.35
N TYR A 175 -15.97 -14.79 9.97
CA TYR A 175 -17.00 -15.23 10.92
C TYR A 175 -16.46 -16.25 11.92
N GLU A 176 -15.62 -17.17 11.46
CA GLU A 176 -14.93 -18.16 12.28
C GLU A 176 -13.90 -17.48 13.19
N ASP A 177 -13.20 -16.46 12.71
CA ASP A 177 -12.29 -15.66 13.53
C ASP A 177 -13.04 -14.83 14.57
N PHE A 178 -14.16 -14.20 14.19
CA PHE A 178 -15.01 -13.48 15.12
C PHE A 178 -15.53 -14.38 16.24
N ALA A 179 -16.02 -15.57 15.91
CA ALA A 179 -16.51 -16.54 16.90
C ALA A 179 -15.41 -16.96 17.91
N ARG A 180 -14.14 -16.93 17.49
CA ARG A 180 -12.98 -17.22 18.35
C ARG A 180 -12.44 -16.01 19.10
N SER A 181 -12.76 -14.80 18.66
CA SER A 181 -12.23 -13.54 19.22
C SER A 181 -12.78 -13.20 20.61
N GLY A 182 -13.99 -13.69 20.95
CA GLY A 182 -14.71 -13.29 22.16
C GLY A 182 -15.38 -11.90 22.09
N MET A 183 -15.31 -11.21 20.94
CA MET A 183 -16.00 -9.94 20.73
C MET A 183 -17.52 -10.14 20.54
N HIS A 184 -18.31 -9.16 20.96
CA HIS A 184 -19.78 -9.20 20.85
C HIS A 184 -20.33 -8.43 19.64
N ASP A 185 -19.51 -7.59 18.99
CA ASP A 185 -19.90 -6.81 17.81
C ASP A 185 -18.98 -7.17 16.63
N PHE A 186 -19.58 -7.77 15.60
CA PHE A 186 -18.88 -8.19 14.40
C PHE A 186 -18.30 -7.01 13.60
N ASN A 187 -18.99 -5.87 13.55
CA ASN A 187 -18.46 -4.69 12.84
C ASN A 187 -17.25 -4.11 13.59
N ALA A 188 -17.29 -4.11 14.92
CA ALA A 188 -16.14 -3.68 15.72
C ALA A 188 -14.94 -4.60 15.48
N PHE A 189 -15.16 -5.92 15.47
CA PHE A 189 -14.13 -6.91 15.16
C PHE A 189 -13.49 -6.65 13.79
N ILE A 190 -14.29 -6.53 12.72
CA ILE A 190 -13.76 -6.28 11.37
C ILE A 190 -13.00 -4.95 11.29
N LEU A 191 -13.54 -3.88 11.88
CA LEU A 191 -12.84 -2.59 11.83
C LEU A 191 -11.53 -2.62 12.63
N GLU A 192 -11.50 -3.32 13.77
CA GLU A 192 -10.27 -3.52 14.54
C GLU A 192 -9.24 -4.36 13.78
N ASP A 193 -9.68 -5.40 13.05
CA ASP A 193 -8.82 -6.18 12.17
C ASP A 193 -8.23 -5.30 11.06
N PHE A 194 -9.02 -4.46 10.40
CA PHE A 194 -8.50 -3.48 9.44
C PHE A 194 -7.54 -2.45 10.05
N MET A 195 -7.77 -2.00 11.28
CA MET A 195 -6.83 -1.10 11.97
C MET A 195 -5.52 -1.83 12.30
N GLY A 196 -5.59 -3.09 12.72
CA GLY A 196 -4.43 -3.95 12.91
C GLY A 196 -3.67 -4.15 11.61
N ALA A 197 -4.37 -4.49 10.52
CA ALA A 197 -3.82 -4.63 9.20
C ALA A 197 -3.18 -3.32 8.72
N ALA A 198 -3.82 -2.16 8.94
CA ALA A 198 -3.24 -0.84 8.65
C ALA A 198 -1.94 -0.61 9.42
N PHE A 199 -1.88 -0.97 10.70
CA PHE A 199 -0.66 -0.84 11.50
C PHE A 199 0.46 -1.75 10.95
N PHE A 200 0.19 -3.04 10.78
CA PHE A 200 1.21 -4.02 10.39
C PHE A 200 1.64 -3.89 8.93
N HIS A 201 0.71 -3.74 7.98
CA HIS A 201 1.04 -3.69 6.55
C HIS A 201 1.78 -2.40 6.18
N LEU A 202 1.42 -1.26 6.76
CA LEU A 202 2.14 0.00 6.51
C LEU A 202 3.54 -0.01 7.15
N LEU A 203 3.82 -0.84 8.15
CA LEU A 203 5.16 -0.97 8.72
C LEU A 203 5.99 -2.07 8.05
N LEU A 204 5.42 -3.27 7.88
CA LEU A 204 6.10 -4.44 7.33
C LEU A 204 6.27 -4.36 5.81
N GLY A 205 5.29 -3.79 5.08
CA GLY A 205 5.34 -3.65 3.63
C GLY A 205 6.61 -2.95 3.13
N PRO A 206 6.97 -1.77 3.66
CA PRO A 206 8.23 -1.10 3.34
C PRO A 206 9.49 -1.91 3.68
N ILE A 207 9.47 -2.68 4.78
CA ILE A 207 10.61 -3.54 5.19
C ILE A 207 10.80 -4.67 4.17
N ILE A 208 9.73 -5.39 3.82
CA ILE A 208 9.75 -6.45 2.81
C ILE A 208 10.20 -5.87 1.47
N ALA A 209 9.68 -4.71 1.08
CA ALA A 209 10.07 -4.04 -0.15
C ALA A 209 11.55 -3.61 -0.16
N ALA A 210 12.13 -3.25 0.98
CA ALA A 210 13.56 -2.96 1.08
C ALA A 210 14.43 -4.21 0.87
N ILE A 211 14.00 -5.36 1.41
CA ILE A 211 14.66 -6.66 1.19
C ILE A 211 14.60 -7.03 -0.30
N LEU A 212 13.39 -7.01 -0.89
CA LEU A 212 13.18 -7.31 -2.30
C LEU A 212 13.89 -6.31 -3.22
N GLY A 213 13.91 -5.03 -2.85
CA GLY A 213 14.65 -3.99 -3.55
C GLY A 213 16.16 -4.18 -3.49
N THR A 214 16.69 -4.78 -2.42
CA THR A 214 18.09 -5.17 -2.31
C THR A 214 18.41 -6.32 -3.26
N ILE A 215 17.60 -7.39 -3.25
CA ILE A 215 17.74 -8.55 -4.14
C ILE A 215 17.66 -8.09 -5.60
N GLY A 216 16.59 -7.38 -5.97
CA GLY A 216 16.41 -6.81 -7.30
C GLY A 216 17.55 -5.85 -7.67
N GLY A 217 18.03 -5.06 -6.72
CA GLY A 217 19.14 -4.14 -6.93
C GLY A 217 20.46 -4.83 -7.29
N VAL A 218 20.78 -5.95 -6.64
CA VAL A 218 21.95 -6.78 -6.95
C VAL A 218 21.82 -7.39 -8.36
N LEU A 219 20.68 -8.02 -8.65
CA LEU A 219 20.40 -8.62 -9.96
C LEU A 219 20.49 -7.58 -11.08
N GLY A 220 19.83 -6.43 -10.90
CA GLY A 220 19.82 -5.34 -11.87
C GLY A 220 21.22 -4.78 -12.14
N LYS A 221 22.04 -4.62 -11.11
CA LYS A 221 23.43 -4.15 -11.29
C LYS A 221 24.28 -5.20 -12.01
N GLY A 222 24.09 -6.49 -11.75
CA GLY A 222 24.76 -7.58 -12.45
C GLY A 222 24.46 -7.61 -13.96
N LEU A 223 23.17 -7.50 -14.31
CA LEU A 223 22.72 -7.48 -15.71
C LEU A 223 23.27 -6.30 -16.51
N ALA A 224 23.57 -5.18 -15.87
CA ALA A 224 24.11 -4.01 -16.57
C ALA A 224 25.60 -4.14 -16.93
N LYS A 225 26.36 -5.02 -16.25
CA LYS A 225 27.77 -5.28 -16.55
C LYS A 225 27.97 -6.14 -17.80
N HIS A 226 26.94 -6.87 -18.22
CA HIS A 226 26.93 -7.72 -19.41
C HIS A 226 25.85 -7.23 -20.38
N PRO A 227 26.04 -6.07 -21.05
CA PRO A 227 25.13 -5.70 -22.12
C PRO A 227 25.12 -6.83 -23.15
N ALA A 228 23.92 -7.39 -23.41
CA ALA A 228 23.72 -8.37 -24.46
C ALA A 228 24.29 -7.77 -25.75
N ARG A 229 25.33 -8.43 -26.29
CA ARG A 229 25.97 -8.05 -27.55
C ARG A 229 25.04 -8.32 -28.72
#